data_AF-A0A813DUD3-F1
#
_entry.id   AF-A0A813DUD3-F1
#
_cell.length_a   1.000
_cell.length_b   1.000
_cell.length_c   1.000
_cell.angle_alpha   90.00
_cell.angle_beta   90.00
_cell.angle_gamma   90.00
#
_symmetry.space_group_name_H-M   'P 1'
#
loop_
_entity.id
_entity.type
_entity.pdbx_description
1 polymer ?
#
loop_
_entity_poly.entity_id
_entity_poly.type
_entity_poly.pdbx_seq_one_letter_code
_entity_poly.pdbx_strand_id
1 'polypeptide(L)'
;MLKLPFENAQAYNAGQWLGSMSQGLCIMFFSLISFVENIYSSRVMNRNFGFLTHMLGRGMFYLLMGIYSIPVVEILNEISKADNSQGVAAGIALAGVILAFFASVLHCVVFVRQYQSPEKFVAFGGQGNVIGSQSSDPPAKV
;
A
#
# COMPACT_ATOMS: atom_id res chain seq x y z
N MET A 1 -39.67 11.63 -12.24
CA MET A 1 -39.15 11.69 -10.86
C MET A 1 -38.61 10.33 -10.50
N LEU A 2 -37.28 10.20 -10.42
CA LEU A 2 -36.59 8.96 -10.09
C LEU A 2 -36.67 8.80 -8.56
N LYS A 3 -37.58 7.95 -8.05
CA LYS A 3 -37.73 7.71 -6.61
C LYS A 3 -36.52 6.88 -6.17
N LEU A 4 -35.55 7.53 -5.54
CA LEU A 4 -34.37 6.85 -4.98
C LEU A 4 -34.83 5.87 -3.90
N PRO A 5 -34.34 4.61 -3.89
CA PRO A 5 -34.86 3.52 -3.07
C PRO A 5 -34.42 3.60 -1.59
N PHE A 6 -34.43 4.79 -1.00
CA PHE A 6 -34.07 5.01 0.40
C PHE A 6 -35.30 5.40 1.21
N GLU A 7 -36.26 4.47 1.30
CA GLU A 7 -37.51 4.69 2.06
C GLU A 7 -37.31 4.48 3.58
N ASN A 8 -36.20 3.86 3.99
CA ASN A 8 -35.82 3.68 5.39
C ASN A 8 -34.49 4.38 5.71
N ALA A 9 -34.54 5.45 6.50
CA ALA A 9 -33.37 6.19 6.97
C ALA A 9 -32.35 5.31 7.72
N GLN A 10 -32.81 4.19 8.30
CA GLN A 10 -31.93 3.24 9.00
C GLN A 10 -31.07 2.38 8.05
N ALA A 11 -31.54 2.10 6.84
CA ALA A 11 -30.75 1.34 5.85
C ALA A 11 -29.56 2.16 5.34
N TYR A 12 -29.67 3.49 5.34
CA TYR A 12 -28.59 4.40 4.97
C TYR A 12 -27.42 4.32 5.96
N ASN A 13 -27.71 4.23 7.26
CA ASN A 13 -26.70 4.17 8.31
C ASN A 13 -25.90 2.85 8.27
N ALA A 14 -26.56 1.72 8.04
CA ALA A 14 -25.89 0.43 7.85
C ALA A 14 -24.98 0.41 6.61
N GLY A 15 -25.43 1.03 5.50
CA GLY A 15 -24.63 1.13 4.27
C GLY A 15 -23.38 2.00 4.44
N GLN A 16 -23.49 3.13 5.14
CA GLN A 16 -22.35 4.00 5.45
C GLN A 16 -21.34 3.30 6.36
N TRP A 17 -21.82 2.57 7.37
CA TRP A 17 -20.98 1.80 8.27
C TRP A 17 -20.19 0.71 7.52
N LEU A 18 -20.88 -0.07 6.68
CA LEU A 18 -20.24 -1.13 5.89
C LEU A 18 -19.24 -0.55 4.88
N GLY A 19 -19.56 0.59 4.26
CA GLY A 19 -18.66 1.31 3.37
C GLY A 19 -17.37 1.72 4.09
N SER A 20 -17.49 2.30 5.28
CA SER A 20 -16.34 2.73 6.09
C SER A 20 -15.46 1.56 6.52
N MET A 21 -16.08 0.44 6.92
CA MET A 21 -15.33 -0.79 7.23
C MET A 21 -14.61 -1.36 6.00
N SER A 22 -15.28 -1.45 4.86
CA SER A 22 -14.69 -1.97 3.63
C SER A 22 -13.51 -1.11 3.18
N GLN A 23 -13.63 0.21 3.30
CA GLN A 23 -12.55 1.15 2.98
C GLN A 23 -11.34 0.95 3.90
N GLY A 24 -11.57 0.86 5.22
CA GLY A 24 -10.51 0.57 6.18
C GLY A 24 -9.79 -0.76 5.91
N LEU A 25 -10.53 -1.80 5.53
CA LEU A 25 -9.96 -3.10 5.15
C LEU A 25 -9.13 -3.01 3.87
N CYS A 26 -9.61 -2.32 2.83
CA CYS A 26 -8.85 -2.12 1.59
C CYS A 26 -7.53 -1.40 1.88
N ILE A 27 -7.57 -0.34 2.69
CA ILE A 27 -6.39 0.41 3.14
C ILE A 27 -5.37 -0.50 3.83
N MET A 28 -5.84 -1.33 4.76
CA MET A 28 -5.01 -2.30 5.48
C MET A 28 -4.35 -3.28 4.50
N PHE A 29 -5.12 -3.79 3.54
CA PHE A 29 -4.65 -4.76 2.55
C PHE A 29 -3.60 -4.17 1.60
N PHE A 30 -3.84 -2.97 1.07
CA PHE A 30 -2.87 -2.28 0.21
C PHE A 30 -1.59 -1.92 0.95
N SER A 31 -1.70 -1.53 2.23
CA SER A 31 -0.53 -1.23 3.07
C SER A 31 0.30 -2.49 3.33
N LEU A 32 -0.36 -3.63 3.56
CA LEU A 32 0.28 -4.95 3.69
C LEU A 32 0.98 -5.38 2.39
N ILE A 33 0.31 -5.22 1.24
CA ILE A 33 0.92 -5.53 -0.07
C ILE A 33 2.18 -4.67 -0.28
N SER A 34 2.08 -3.37 -0.02
CA SER A 34 3.22 -2.44 -0.12
C SER A 34 4.36 -2.83 0.81
N PHE A 35 4.05 -3.31 2.02
CA PHE A 35 5.06 -3.82 2.95
C PHE A 35 5.72 -5.11 2.46
N VAL A 36 4.93 -6.09 2.00
CA VAL A 36 5.44 -7.37 1.49
C VAL A 36 6.31 -7.18 0.26
N GLU A 37 5.92 -6.28 -0.65
CA GLU A 37 6.71 -5.94 -1.84
C GLU A 37 8.10 -5.40 -1.46
N ASN A 38 8.19 -4.68 -0.34
CA ASN A 38 9.46 -4.12 0.13
C ASN A 38 10.40 -5.19 0.69
N ILE A 39 9.86 -6.27 1.26
CA ILE A 39 10.65 -7.40 1.78
C ILE A 39 10.99 -8.38 0.65
N TYR A 40 9.99 -8.71 -0.15
CA TYR A 40 10.08 -9.69 -1.23
C TYR A 40 9.78 -8.98 -2.55
N SER A 41 10.85 -8.54 -3.24
CA SER A 41 10.75 -8.00 -4.60
C SER A 41 10.37 -9.12 -5.58
N SER A 42 9.09 -9.48 -5.61
CA SER A 42 8.53 -10.53 -6.46
C SER A 42 8.12 -9.96 -7.82
N ARG A 43 8.53 -10.61 -8.90
CA ARG A 43 8.15 -10.23 -10.29
C ARG A 43 6.63 -10.20 -10.50
N VAL A 44 5.89 -11.04 -9.77
CA VAL A 44 4.42 -11.09 -9.84
C VAL A 44 3.80 -9.80 -9.32
N MET A 45 4.37 -9.24 -8.24
CA MET A 45 3.90 -7.97 -7.69
C MET A 45 4.16 -6.83 -8.66
N ASN A 46 5.34 -6.78 -9.28
CA ASN A 46 5.69 -5.73 -10.23
C ASN A 46 4.78 -5.71 -11.48
N ARG A 47 4.28 -6.87 -11.94
CA ARG A 47 3.33 -6.94 -13.06
C ARG A 47 1.93 -6.44 -12.70
N ASN A 48 1.46 -6.68 -11.48
CA ASN A 48 0.08 -6.34 -11.08
C ASN A 48 -0.01 -4.98 -10.37
N PHE A 49 1.06 -4.58 -9.70
CA PHE A 49 1.15 -3.39 -8.86
C PHE A 49 2.36 -2.53 -9.24
N GLY A 50 2.63 -2.38 -10.54
CA GLY A 50 3.78 -1.60 -11.03
C GLY A 50 3.77 -0.11 -10.62
N PHE A 51 2.62 0.44 -10.25
CA PHE A 51 2.57 1.79 -9.67
C PHE A 51 3.14 1.82 -8.25
N LEU A 52 3.00 0.73 -7.50
CA LEU A 52 3.59 0.58 -6.18
C LEU A 52 5.09 0.31 -6.27
N THR A 53 5.68 -0.12 -7.38
CA THR A 53 7.15 -0.24 -7.48
C THR A 53 7.83 1.10 -7.79
N HIS A 54 7.14 2.04 -8.44
CA HIS A 54 7.70 3.35 -8.75
C HIS A 54 7.66 4.31 -7.56
N MET A 55 8.78 5.03 -7.34
CA MET A 55 8.91 6.10 -6.33
C MET A 55 7.74 7.09 -6.34
N LEU A 56 7.39 7.59 -7.53
CA LEU A 56 6.32 8.56 -7.69
C LEU A 56 4.95 7.95 -7.35
N GLY A 57 4.71 6.70 -7.76
CA GLY A 57 3.45 6.02 -7.48
C GLY A 57 3.28 5.66 -6.01
N ARG A 58 4.35 5.24 -5.31
CA ARG A 58 4.36 5.08 -3.84
C ARG A 58 4.07 6.40 -3.14
N GLY A 59 4.76 7.47 -3.52
CA GLY A 59 4.57 8.79 -2.93
C GLY A 59 3.13 9.29 -3.09
N MET A 60 2.58 9.17 -4.30
CA MET A 60 1.19 9.51 -4.58
C MET A 60 0.22 8.64 -3.77
N PHE A 61 0.48 7.34 -3.64
CA PHE A 61 -0.33 6.44 -2.82
C PHE A 61 -0.36 6.89 -1.35
N TYR A 62 0.79 7.13 -0.72
CA TYR A 62 0.81 7.59 0.67
C TYR A 62 0.18 8.97 0.86
N LEU A 63 0.35 9.88 -0.11
CA LEU A 63 -0.29 11.19 -0.08
C LEU A 63 -1.83 11.08 -0.15
N LEU A 64 -2.34 10.26 -1.07
CA LEU A 64 -3.78 9.95 -1.18
C LEU A 64 -4.31 9.34 0.12
N MET A 65 -3.57 8.42 0.72
CA MET A 65 -3.94 7.80 2.00
C MET A 65 -3.93 8.81 3.15
N GLY A 66 -2.98 9.75 3.16
CA GLY A 66 -2.93 10.85 4.12
C GLY A 66 -4.12 11.80 3.98
N ILE A 67 -4.44 12.24 2.76
CA ILE A 67 -5.62 13.08 2.49
C ILE A 67 -6.91 12.34 2.91
N TYR A 68 -6.95 11.04 2.65
CA TYR A 68 -8.09 10.19 3.02
C TYR A 68 -8.24 10.00 4.53
N SER A 69 -7.16 10.11 5.31
CA SER A 69 -7.24 10.00 6.77
C SER A 69 -8.01 11.15 7.43
N ILE A 70 -8.09 12.33 6.79
CA ILE A 70 -8.74 13.52 7.34
C ILE A 70 -10.23 13.28 7.64
N PRO A 71 -11.07 12.90 6.66
CA PRO A 71 -12.49 12.65 6.93
C PRO A 71 -12.70 11.47 7.89
N VAL A 72 -11.78 10.48 7.91
CA VAL A 72 -11.85 9.36 8.85
C VAL A 72 -11.66 9.84 10.29
N VAL A 73 -10.70 10.74 10.52
CA VAL A 73 -10.45 11.33 11.84
C VAL A 73 -11.64 12.21 12.28
N GLU A 74 -12.24 12.96 11.36
CA GLU A 74 -13.44 13.75 11.66
C GLU A 74 -14.62 12.86 12.08
N ILE A 75 -14.90 11.80 11.32
CA ILE A 75 -15.94 10.80 11.66
C ILE A 75 -15.63 10.14 13.01
N LEU A 76 -14.36 9.84 13.30
CA LEU A 76 -13.97 9.33 14.61
C LEU A 76 -14.24 10.31 15.74
N ASN A 77 -13.98 11.60 15.53
CA ASN A 77 -14.21 12.63 16.52
C ASN A 77 -15.71 12.82 16.78
N GLU A 78 -16.54 12.68 15.75
CA GLU A 78 -18.00 12.68 15.90
C GLU A 78 -18.50 11.44 16.64
N ILE A 79 -17.99 10.25 16.29
CA ILE A 79 -18.34 9.00 16.98
C ILE A 79 -17.82 9.01 18.43
N SER A 80 -16.68 9.60 18.72
CA SER A 80 -16.18 9.73 20.10
C SER A 80 -17.08 10.62 20.97
N LYS A 81 -17.85 11.53 20.36
CA LYS A 81 -18.81 12.39 21.06
C LYS A 81 -20.19 11.76 21.14
N ALA A 82 -20.52 10.82 20.26
CA ALA A 82 -21.75 10.07 20.27
C ALA A 82 -21.54 8.77 21.05
N ASP A 83 -22.25 8.59 22.17
CA ASP A 83 -22.13 7.44 23.09
C ASP A 83 -22.70 6.12 22.50
N ASN A 84 -22.45 5.86 21.22
CA ASN A 84 -23.05 4.80 20.41
C ASN A 84 -22.05 3.72 20.02
N SER A 85 -22.58 2.50 19.85
CA SER A 85 -21.87 1.25 19.49
C SER A 85 -21.13 1.27 18.13
N GLN A 86 -21.10 2.40 17.42
CA GLN A 86 -20.40 2.56 16.14
C GLN A 86 -18.87 2.74 16.27
N GLY A 87 -18.35 2.84 17.50
CA GLY A 87 -16.91 2.99 17.79
C GLY A 87 -16.01 1.89 17.19
N VAL A 88 -16.54 0.69 16.94
CA VAL A 88 -15.74 -0.44 16.43
C VAL A 88 -15.31 -0.24 14.98
N ALA A 89 -16.19 0.21 14.09
CA ALA A 89 -15.82 0.42 12.68
C ALA A 89 -14.85 1.59 12.50
N ALA A 90 -15.07 2.66 13.26
CA ALA A 90 -14.14 3.75 13.41
C ALA A 90 -12.76 3.26 13.89
N GLY A 91 -12.71 2.43 14.94
CA GLY A 91 -11.46 1.85 15.43
C GLY A 91 -10.70 1.05 14.37
N ILE A 92 -11.40 0.25 13.56
CA ILE A 92 -10.79 -0.53 12.46
C ILE A 92 -10.22 0.40 11.38
N ALA A 93 -10.96 1.44 10.98
CA ALA A 93 -10.48 2.42 10.01
C ALA A 93 -9.22 3.15 10.51
N LEU A 94 -9.21 3.56 11.78
CA LEU A 94 -8.04 4.19 12.40
C LEU A 94 -6.84 3.25 12.48
N ALA A 95 -7.05 1.99 12.84
CA ALA A 95 -5.98 0.99 12.86
C ALA A 95 -5.33 0.82 11.48
N GLY A 96 -6.13 0.89 10.40
CA GLY A 96 -5.64 0.85 9.02
C GLY A 96 -4.76 2.05 8.68
N VAL A 97 -5.16 3.25 9.10
CA VAL A 97 -4.37 4.48 8.92
C VAL A 97 -3.04 4.40 9.69
N ILE A 98 -3.07 3.93 10.92
CA ILE A 98 -1.87 3.77 11.75
C ILE A 98 -0.89 2.79 11.09
N LEU A 99 -1.36 1.63 10.61
CA LEU A 99 -0.52 0.67 9.90
C LEU A 99 0.07 1.26 8.61
N ALA A 100 -0.72 2.01 7.84
CA ALA A 100 -0.24 2.69 6.65
C ALA A 100 0.87 3.71 6.98
N PHE A 101 0.73 4.45 8.08
CA PHE A 101 1.74 5.39 8.55
C PHE A 101 3.06 4.69 8.92
N PHE A 102 3.00 3.62 9.72
CA PHE A 102 4.20 2.85 10.06
C PHE A 102 4.87 2.25 8.84
N ALA A 103 4.09 1.69 7.91
CA ALA A 103 4.62 1.17 6.65
C ALA A 103 5.34 2.27 5.84
N SER A 104 4.76 3.47 5.77
CA SER A 104 5.35 4.63 5.08
C SER A 104 6.68 5.05 5.72
N VAL A 105 6.74 5.15 7.05
CA VAL A 105 7.98 5.53 7.77
C VAL A 105 9.06 4.47 7.54
N LEU A 106 8.70 3.19 7.64
CA LEU A 106 9.65 2.09 7.45
C LEU A 106 10.19 2.04 6.01
N HIS A 107 9.33 2.30 5.01
CA HIS A 107 9.76 2.48 3.62
C HIS A 107 10.74 3.64 3.47
N CYS A 108 10.47 4.78 4.12
CA CYS A 108 11.35 5.94 4.07
C CYS A 108 12.74 5.62 4.65
N VAL A 109 12.81 4.87 5.76
CA VAL A 109 14.08 4.43 6.37
C VAL A 109 14.86 3.48 5.46
N VAL A 110 14.18 2.47 4.89
CA VAL A 110 14.82 1.53 3.95
C VAL A 110 15.36 2.28 2.72
N PHE A 111 14.59 3.24 2.22
CA PHE A 111 15.01 4.06 1.08
C PHE A 111 16.27 4.88 1.38
N VAL A 112 16.31 5.59 2.52
CA VAL A 112 17.49 6.37 2.92
C VAL A 112 18.72 5.45 3.03
N ARG A 113 18.57 4.24 3.58
CA ARG A 113 19.66 3.26 3.66
C ARG A 113 20.14 2.79 2.30
N GLN A 114 19.24 2.55 1.35
CA GLN A 114 19.62 2.17 -0.02
C GLN A 114 20.37 3.31 -0.73
N TYR A 115 19.95 4.57 -0.54
CA TYR A 115 20.61 5.72 -1.16
C TYR A 115 21.99 6.03 -0.57
N GLN A 116 22.22 5.71 0.70
CA GLN A 116 23.51 5.89 1.36
C GLN A 116 24.55 4.83 0.97
N SER A 117 24.16 3.73 0.31
CA SER A 117 25.08 2.66 -0.12
C SER A 117 24.94 2.33 -1.61
N PRO A 118 25.16 3.30 -2.52
CA PRO A 118 25.03 3.07 -3.96
C PRO A 118 26.04 2.04 -4.48
N GLU A 119 27.13 1.79 -3.75
CA GLU A 119 28.21 0.89 -4.19
C GLU A 119 27.84 -0.61 -4.19
N LYS A 120 26.67 -0.99 -3.66
CA LYS A 120 26.17 -2.38 -3.70
C LYS A 120 25.09 -2.62 -4.76
N PHE A 121 24.73 -1.61 -5.57
CA PHE A 121 23.65 -1.72 -6.55
C PHE A 121 23.92 -2.72 -7.68
N VAL A 122 25.18 -3.15 -7.88
CA VAL A 122 25.52 -4.14 -8.92
C VAL A 122 25.13 -5.57 -8.50
N ALA A 123 24.91 -5.86 -7.21
CA ALA A 123 24.69 -7.24 -6.75
C ALA A 123 23.22 -7.69 -6.70
N PHE A 124 22.24 -6.76 -6.66
CA PHE A 124 20.82 -7.12 -6.44
C PHE A 124 19.87 -6.88 -7.63
N GLY A 125 20.32 -6.17 -8.68
CA GLY A 125 19.52 -5.91 -9.88
C GLY A 125 19.82 -6.81 -11.08
N GLY A 126 20.88 -7.63 -11.02
CA GLY A 126 21.43 -8.35 -12.16
C GLY A 126 21.13 -9.85 -12.18
N GLN A 127 19.86 -10.26 -12.13
CA GLN A 127 19.46 -11.60 -12.59
C GLN A 127 18.69 -11.51 -13.93
N GLY A 128 19.10 -10.58 -14.78
CA GLY A 128 18.78 -10.60 -16.20
C GLY A 128 19.83 -11.44 -16.92
N ASN A 129 19.43 -12.64 -17.38
CA ASN A 129 20.00 -13.34 -18.53
C ASN A 129 21.47 -13.05 -18.85
N VAL A 130 22.40 -13.78 -18.22
CA VAL A 130 23.60 -14.21 -18.96
C VAL A 130 23.18 -15.42 -19.79
N ILE A 131 22.35 -15.15 -20.81
CA ILE A 131 22.16 -16.06 -21.93
C ILE A 131 23.44 -15.94 -22.76
N GLY A 132 24.22 -17.02 -22.74
CA GLY A 132 25.07 -17.48 -23.84
C GLY A 132 25.94 -16.43 -24.54
N SER A 133 27.20 -16.34 -24.13
CA SER A 133 28.28 -16.38 -25.11
C SER A 133 29.16 -17.59 -24.82
N GLN A 134 28.78 -18.72 -25.40
CA GLN A 134 29.76 -19.73 -25.78
C GLN A 134 30.74 -19.04 -26.75
N SER A 135 31.94 -18.67 -26.30
CA SER A 135 33.08 -18.54 -27.20
C SER A 135 33.96 -19.76 -27.00
N SER A 136 33.66 -20.77 -27.80
CA SER A 136 34.53 -21.90 -28.08
C SER A 136 35.80 -21.39 -28.77
N ASP A 137 36.86 -21.14 -28.02
CA ASP A 137 38.20 -21.05 -28.60
C ASP A 137 38.95 -22.37 -28.34
N PRO A 138 39.36 -23.10 -29.39
CA PRO A 138 40.18 -24.30 -29.24
C PRO A 138 41.64 -23.93 -28.94
N PRO A 139 42.41 -24.83 -28.28
CA PRO A 139 43.80 -24.58 -27.95
C PRO A 139 44.68 -24.62 -29.22
N ALA A 140 45.35 -23.50 -29.52
CA ALA A 140 46.44 -23.47 -30.49
C ALA A 140 47.71 -24.03 -29.84
N LYS A 141 48.22 -25.11 -30.45
CA LYS A 141 49.51 -25.74 -30.15
C LYS A 141 50.67 -24.84 -30.59
N VAL A 142 51.66 -24.64 -29.72
CA VAL A 142 53.10 -24.60 -30.10
C VAL A 142 53.89 -25.29 -29.01
#